data_AF-A0A553A1A1-F1
#
_entry.id   AF-A0A553A1A1-F1
#
_cell.length_a   1.000
_cell.length_b   1.000
_cell.length_c   1.000
_cell.angle_alpha   90.00
_cell.angle_beta   90.00
_cell.angle_gamma   90.00
#
_symmetry.space_group_name_H-M   'P 1'
#
loop_
_entity.id
_entity.type
_entity.pdbx_description
1 polymer ?
#
loop_
_entity_poly.entity_id
_entity_poly.type
_entity_poly.pdbx_seq_one_letter_code
_entity_poly.pdbx_strand_id
1 'polypeptide(L)'
;MLTVTAAVTPKGERRRYALVSAAADLLCEGGFDAVRHRAVARRAGLPLASTTYYFSSLDDLIANAVEYVGMLETRDLQDRVADLSRRRRGAEATADILVDLLVGDSPERVTEQLISRYERLIACARQPNLRDIQRRILKHRTDAVIAVVERCGRSVHPELLSALVCAVDGAVVAALVGDGDGPRATARATLVDVVDVLAPYT
;
A
#
# COMPACT_ATOMS: atom_id res chain seq x y z
N MET A 1 22.38 19.44 29.60
CA MET A 1 20.91 19.64 29.51
C MET A 1 20.28 18.27 29.33
N LEU A 2 19.66 17.74 30.39
CA LEU A 2 18.98 16.44 30.36
C LEU A 2 17.65 16.60 29.64
N THR A 3 17.53 15.99 28.45
CA THR A 3 16.26 15.84 27.74
C THR A 3 15.40 14.88 28.57
N VAL A 4 14.41 15.43 29.29
CA VAL A 4 13.42 14.62 30.00
C VAL A 4 12.51 13.98 28.95
N THR A 5 12.79 12.75 28.58
CA THR A 5 11.86 11.90 27.83
C THR A 5 10.69 11.61 28.77
N ALA A 6 9.61 12.40 28.65
CA ALA A 6 8.38 12.16 29.40
C ALA A 6 7.93 10.71 29.12
N ALA A 7 7.72 9.93 30.19
CA ALA A 7 7.33 8.54 30.07
C ALA A 7 6.05 8.43 29.21
N VAL A 8 6.13 7.62 28.15
CA VAL A 8 5.03 7.35 27.24
C VAL A 8 3.89 6.69 28.03
N THR A 9 2.74 7.38 28.11
CA THR A 9 1.56 6.83 28.79
C THR A 9 0.64 6.12 27.80
N PRO A 10 -0.12 5.08 28.21
CA PRO A 10 -1.11 4.44 27.33
C PRO A 10 -2.14 5.42 26.74
N LYS A 11 -2.46 6.49 27.47
CA LYS A 11 -3.33 7.58 26.99
C LYS A 11 -2.65 8.42 25.91
N GLY A 12 -1.34 8.67 26.06
CA GLY A 12 -0.54 9.38 25.08
C GLY A 12 -0.44 8.60 23.76
N GLU A 13 -0.17 7.30 23.84
CA GLU A 13 -0.12 6.41 22.68
C GLU A 13 -1.44 6.38 21.91
N ARG A 14 -2.58 6.25 22.61
CA ARG A 14 -3.89 6.28 21.94
C ARG A 14 -4.15 7.59 21.21
N ARG A 15 -3.71 8.73 21.75
CA ARG A 15 -3.86 10.03 21.09
C ARG A 15 -2.93 10.19 19.90
N ARG A 16 -1.67 9.76 20.03
CA ARG A 16 -0.72 9.72 18.91
C ARG A 16 -1.28 8.87 17.78
N TYR A 17 -1.72 7.66 18.09
CA TYR A 17 -2.34 6.74 17.13
C TYR A 17 -3.56 7.35 16.44
N ALA A 18 -4.48 7.99 17.18
CA ALA A 18 -5.64 8.65 16.60
C ALA A 18 -5.26 9.76 15.59
N LEU A 19 -4.19 10.52 15.87
CA LEU A 19 -3.68 11.52 14.93
C LEU A 19 -3.05 10.89 13.68
N VAL A 20 -2.28 9.80 13.84
CA VAL A 20 -1.67 9.09 12.70
C VAL A 20 -2.76 8.47 11.81
N SER A 21 -3.75 7.79 12.41
CA SER A 21 -4.87 7.20 11.67
C SER A 21 -5.65 8.27 10.92
N ALA A 22 -5.99 9.39 11.59
CA ALA A 22 -6.69 10.50 10.94
C ALA A 22 -5.89 11.14 9.80
N ALA A 23 -4.55 11.21 9.92
CA ALA A 23 -3.69 11.70 8.87
C ALA A 23 -3.60 10.73 7.68
N ALA A 24 -3.59 9.43 7.95
CA ALA A 24 -3.63 8.40 6.91
C ALA A 24 -4.97 8.40 6.15
N ASP A 25 -6.09 8.56 6.84
CA ASP A 25 -7.41 8.67 6.20
C ASP A 25 -7.44 9.89 5.25
N LEU A 26 -6.99 11.05 5.73
CA LEU A 26 -6.88 12.26 4.90
C LEU A 26 -5.94 12.07 3.71
N LEU A 27 -4.82 11.39 3.90
CA LEU A 27 -3.87 11.07 2.83
C LEU A 27 -4.50 10.17 1.77
N CYS A 28 -5.31 9.19 2.18
CA CYS A 28 -6.02 8.30 1.26
C CYS A 28 -7.15 9.00 0.49
N GLU A 29 -7.86 9.92 1.13
CA GLU A 29 -9.01 10.61 0.54
C GLU A 29 -8.62 11.79 -0.37
N GLY A 30 -7.56 12.52 -0.04
CA GLY A 30 -7.23 13.79 -0.71
C GLY A 30 -5.74 14.06 -0.89
N GLY A 31 -4.92 13.00 -0.82
CA GLY A 31 -3.49 13.09 -1.05
C GLY A 31 -2.74 13.93 0.00
N PHE A 32 -1.51 14.31 -0.32
CA PHE A 32 -0.61 15.02 0.59
C PHE A 32 -1.14 16.40 1.01
N ASP A 33 -1.92 17.04 0.14
CA ASP A 33 -2.44 18.38 0.41
C ASP A 33 -3.59 18.39 1.42
N ALA A 34 -4.33 17.28 1.55
CA ALA A 34 -5.33 17.10 2.58
C ALA A 34 -4.72 16.97 3.99
N VAL A 35 -3.46 16.53 4.09
CA VAL A 35 -2.78 16.38 5.38
C VAL A 35 -2.27 17.72 5.87
N ARG A 36 -2.97 18.29 6.84
CA ARG A 36 -2.64 19.54 7.55
C ARG A 36 -2.91 19.38 9.03
N HIS A 37 -2.11 19.99 9.91
CA HIS A 37 -2.30 19.88 11.38
C HIS A 37 -3.74 20.14 11.83
N ARG A 38 -4.37 21.22 11.34
CA ARG A 38 -5.78 21.54 11.67
C ARG A 38 -6.76 20.49 11.16
N ALA A 39 -6.58 20.00 9.93
CA ALA A 39 -7.44 18.97 9.36
C ALA A 39 -7.33 17.66 10.14
N VAL A 40 -6.11 17.24 10.47
CA VAL A 40 -5.82 16.02 11.25
C VAL A 40 -6.38 16.12 12.67
N ALA A 41 -6.13 17.23 13.38
CA ALA A 41 -6.65 17.43 14.74
C ALA A 41 -8.19 17.36 14.76
N ARG A 42 -8.84 18.03 13.80
CA ARG A 42 -10.30 17.98 13.64
C ARG A 42 -10.80 16.57 13.37
N ARG A 43 -10.18 15.84 12.42
CA ARG A 43 -10.54 14.46 12.06
C ARG A 43 -10.38 13.50 13.24
N ALA A 44 -9.31 13.66 14.02
CA ALA A 44 -9.04 12.85 15.21
C ALA A 44 -9.90 13.23 16.44
N GLY A 45 -10.68 14.32 16.36
CA GLY A 45 -11.42 14.84 17.52
C GLY A 45 -10.52 15.32 18.67
N LEU A 46 -9.32 15.83 18.34
CA LEU A 46 -8.32 16.26 19.32
C LEU A 46 -8.01 17.76 19.19
N PRO A 47 -7.60 18.43 20.30
CA PRO A 47 -7.16 19.83 20.23
C PRO A 47 -5.99 20.01 19.27
N LEU A 48 -5.94 21.14 18.56
CA LEU A 48 -4.84 21.48 17.63
C LEU A 48 -3.46 21.37 18.29
N ALA A 49 -3.32 21.79 19.55
CA ALA A 49 -2.07 21.67 20.30
C ALA A 49 -1.56 20.23 20.43
N SER A 50 -2.42 19.22 20.26
CA SER A 50 -2.02 17.80 20.27
C SER A 50 -1.12 17.47 19.09
N THR A 51 -1.36 18.04 17.90
CA THR A 51 -0.53 17.70 16.74
C THR A 51 0.90 18.22 16.90
N THR A 52 1.06 19.44 17.41
CA THR A 52 2.39 20.02 17.68
C THR A 52 3.07 19.43 18.92
N TYR A 53 2.31 18.80 19.82
CA TYR A 53 2.86 18.06 20.94
C TYR A 53 3.45 16.71 20.51
N TYR A 54 2.77 15.98 19.62
CA TYR A 54 3.21 14.64 19.19
C TYR A 54 4.10 14.64 17.94
N PHE A 55 4.02 15.66 17.08
CA PHE A 55 4.77 15.70 15.82
C PHE A 55 5.57 16.98 15.75
N SER A 56 6.84 16.82 15.39
CA SER A 56 7.81 17.92 15.32
C SER A 56 7.55 18.86 14.13
N SER A 57 6.94 18.34 13.07
CA SER A 57 6.59 19.08 11.86
C SER A 57 5.40 18.44 11.13
N LEU A 58 4.93 19.10 10.08
CA LEU A 58 3.95 18.51 9.17
C LEU A 58 4.55 17.30 8.42
N ASP A 59 5.82 17.38 8.03
CA ASP A 59 6.52 16.30 7.32
C ASP A 59 6.67 15.06 8.20
N ASP A 60 6.93 15.22 9.50
CA ASP A 60 6.96 14.13 10.48
C ASP A 60 5.58 13.45 10.58
N LEU A 61 4.50 14.24 10.66
CA LEU A 61 3.15 13.71 10.64
C LEU A 61 2.82 12.95 9.34
N ILE A 62 3.22 13.49 8.18
CA ILE A 62 3.05 12.85 6.86
C ILE A 62 3.84 11.54 6.81
N ALA A 63 5.08 11.51 7.29
CA ALA A 63 5.90 10.30 7.31
C ALA A 63 5.24 9.20 8.15
N ASN A 64 4.72 9.53 9.33
CA ASN A 64 3.99 8.59 10.16
C ASN A 64 2.69 8.11 9.48
N ALA A 65 1.99 8.98 8.75
CA ALA A 65 0.80 8.61 7.99
C ALA A 65 1.12 7.64 6.84
N VAL A 66 2.18 7.91 6.06
CA VAL A 66 2.66 7.04 4.98
C VAL A 66 3.08 5.68 5.50
N GLU A 67 3.83 5.64 6.61
CA GLU A 67 4.23 4.40 7.29
C GLU A 67 3.00 3.60 7.74
N TYR A 68 2.00 4.29 8.31
CA TYR A 68 0.78 3.65 8.78
C TYR A 68 -0.07 3.07 7.64
N VAL A 69 -0.23 3.81 6.53
CA VAL A 69 -0.88 3.26 5.31
C VAL A 69 -0.12 2.03 4.83
N GLY A 70 1.21 2.10 4.76
CA GLY A 70 2.04 0.97 4.37
C GLY A 70 1.90 -0.25 5.27
N MET A 71 1.75 -0.05 6.58
CA MET A 71 1.47 -1.12 7.54
C MET A 71 0.10 -1.77 7.28
N LEU A 72 -0.93 -0.98 7.03
CA LEU A 72 -2.27 -1.50 6.72
C LEU A 72 -2.27 -2.30 5.42
N GLU A 73 -1.64 -1.79 4.36
CA GLU A 73 -1.49 -2.51 3.09
C GLU A 73 -0.69 -3.81 3.27
N THR A 74 0.41 -3.77 4.02
CA THR A 74 1.23 -4.96 4.29
C THR A 74 0.43 -6.02 5.05
N ARG A 75 -0.37 -5.61 6.03
CA ARG A 75 -1.22 -6.53 6.78
C ARG A 75 -2.29 -7.17 5.88
N ASP A 76 -2.97 -6.40 5.05
CA ASP A 76 -3.97 -6.93 4.11
C ASP A 76 -3.35 -7.98 3.16
N LEU A 77 -2.16 -7.69 2.61
CA LEU A 77 -1.42 -8.65 1.78
C LEU A 77 -1.09 -9.94 2.55
N GLN A 78 -0.65 -9.82 3.80
CA GLN A 78 -0.32 -10.97 4.64
C GLN A 78 -1.55 -11.82 4.96
N ASP A 79 -2.67 -11.18 5.29
CA ASP A 79 -3.94 -11.86 5.58
C ASP A 79 -4.43 -12.62 4.33
N ARG A 80 -4.43 -12.00 3.15
CA ARG A 80 -4.76 -12.65 1.86
C ARG A 80 -3.85 -13.85 1.55
N VAL A 81 -2.54 -13.72 1.78
CA VAL A 81 -1.59 -14.82 1.58
C VAL A 81 -1.82 -15.95 2.58
N ALA A 82 -2.14 -15.63 3.84
CA ALA A 82 -2.37 -16.61 4.90
C ALA A 82 -3.58 -17.49 4.58
N ASP A 83 -4.67 -16.89 4.10
CA ASP A 83 -5.92 -17.57 3.74
C ASP A 83 -5.81 -18.44 2.47
N LEU A 84 -4.77 -18.22 1.66
CA LEU A 84 -4.56 -18.96 0.42
C LEU A 84 -4.04 -20.39 0.66
N SER A 85 -4.83 -21.39 0.28
CA SER A 85 -4.41 -22.80 0.35
C SER A 85 -3.26 -23.13 -0.61
N ARG A 86 -2.37 -24.05 -0.20
CA ARG A 86 -1.28 -24.57 -1.03
C ARG A 86 -1.79 -25.66 -1.97
N ARG A 87 -1.80 -25.39 -3.28
CA ARG A 87 -2.14 -26.35 -4.33
C ARG A 87 -1.69 -25.85 -5.69
N ARG A 88 -1.44 -26.77 -6.62
CA ARG A 88 -1.16 -26.43 -8.02
C ARG A 88 -2.35 -25.69 -8.64
N ARG A 89 -2.09 -24.57 -9.32
CA ARG A 89 -3.09 -23.75 -10.01
C ARG A 89 -2.70 -23.41 -11.44
N GLY A 90 -3.71 -23.38 -12.31
CA GLY A 90 -3.60 -22.91 -13.69
C GLY A 90 -3.18 -21.43 -13.80
N ALA A 91 -2.82 -20.98 -15.00
CA ALA A 91 -2.41 -19.59 -15.24
C ALA A 91 -3.52 -18.61 -14.88
N GLU A 92 -4.73 -18.83 -15.39
CA GLU A 92 -5.91 -18.00 -15.12
C GLU A 92 -6.22 -17.92 -13.62
N ALA A 93 -6.30 -19.07 -12.94
CA ALA A 93 -6.57 -19.09 -11.50
C ALA A 93 -5.47 -18.40 -10.68
N THR A 94 -4.22 -18.42 -11.15
CA THR A 94 -3.10 -17.72 -10.51
C THR A 94 -3.20 -16.21 -10.78
N ALA A 95 -3.53 -15.82 -12.00
CA ALA A 95 -3.78 -14.43 -12.39
C ALA A 95 -4.92 -13.82 -11.57
N ASP A 96 -6.05 -14.53 -11.41
CA ASP A 96 -7.19 -14.05 -10.62
C ASP A 96 -6.77 -13.74 -9.17
N ILE A 97 -6.02 -14.64 -8.53
CA ILE A 97 -5.52 -14.42 -7.16
C ILE A 97 -4.54 -13.23 -7.11
N LEU A 98 -3.67 -13.09 -8.10
CA LEU A 98 -2.73 -11.97 -8.16
C LEU A 98 -3.44 -10.63 -8.42
N VAL A 99 -4.52 -10.62 -9.20
CA VAL A 99 -5.37 -9.43 -9.39
C VAL A 99 -6.05 -9.06 -8.07
N ASP A 100 -6.62 -10.03 -7.37
CA ASP A 100 -7.21 -9.82 -6.04
C ASP A 100 -6.17 -9.25 -5.08
N LEU A 101 -4.96 -9.81 -5.06
CA LEU A 101 -3.87 -9.35 -4.20
C LEU A 101 -3.40 -7.92 -4.54
N LEU A 102 -3.20 -7.61 -5.82
CA LEU A 102 -2.52 -6.39 -6.26
C LEU A 102 -3.47 -5.21 -6.47
N VAL A 103 -4.70 -5.49 -6.90
CA VAL A 103 -5.69 -4.49 -7.33
C VAL A 103 -6.87 -4.43 -6.36
N GLY A 104 -7.26 -5.56 -5.74
CA GLY A 104 -8.39 -5.63 -4.81
C GLY A 104 -9.73 -5.97 -5.47
N ASP A 105 -10.76 -6.21 -4.65
CA ASP A 105 -11.96 -6.96 -5.04
C ASP A 105 -13.23 -6.11 -5.22
N SER A 106 -13.18 -4.81 -4.89
CA SER A 106 -14.37 -3.92 -4.87
C SER A 106 -14.22 -2.70 -5.81
N PRO A 107 -14.95 -2.61 -6.95
CA PRO A 107 -14.67 -1.66 -8.04
C PRO A 107 -14.53 -0.17 -7.65
N GLU A 108 -15.44 0.34 -6.82
CA GLU A 108 -15.51 1.78 -6.49
C GLU A 108 -14.41 2.18 -5.48
N ARG A 109 -14.31 1.44 -4.36
CA ARG A 109 -13.25 1.65 -3.35
C ARG A 109 -11.85 1.38 -3.90
N VAL A 110 -11.73 0.47 -4.87
CA VAL A 110 -10.46 0.13 -5.50
C VAL A 110 -9.91 1.32 -6.28
N THR A 111 -10.74 2.07 -7.01
CA THR A 111 -10.24 3.19 -7.84
C THR A 111 -9.59 4.29 -7.00
N GLU A 112 -10.25 4.77 -5.93
CA GLU A 112 -9.68 5.80 -5.05
C GLU A 112 -8.42 5.31 -4.32
N GLN A 113 -8.41 4.06 -3.84
CA GLN A 113 -7.24 3.46 -3.19
C GLN A 113 -6.06 3.31 -4.14
N LEU A 114 -6.30 2.91 -5.39
CA LEU A 114 -5.27 2.81 -6.43
C LEU A 114 -4.71 4.19 -6.77
N ILE A 115 -5.57 5.20 -6.98
CA ILE A 115 -5.13 6.57 -7.22
C ILE A 115 -4.23 7.03 -6.07
N SER A 116 -4.69 6.91 -4.83
CA SER A 116 -3.90 7.28 -3.64
C SER A 116 -2.54 6.55 -3.59
N ARG A 117 -2.51 5.25 -3.89
CA ARG A 117 -1.27 4.46 -3.92
C ARG A 117 -0.28 4.99 -4.95
N TYR A 118 -0.73 5.26 -6.18
CA TYR A 118 0.15 5.73 -7.25
C TYR A 118 0.56 7.20 -7.10
N GLU A 119 -0.34 8.05 -6.62
CA GLU A 119 0.03 9.42 -6.21
C GLU A 119 1.13 9.40 -5.16
N ARG A 120 1.00 8.53 -4.14
CA ARG A 120 2.02 8.36 -3.09
C ARG A 120 3.33 7.82 -3.63
N LEU A 121 3.30 6.83 -4.53
CA LEU A 121 4.50 6.31 -5.18
C LEU A 121 5.29 7.45 -5.87
N ILE A 122 4.60 8.34 -6.60
CA ILE A 122 5.21 9.45 -7.32
C ILE A 122 5.65 10.56 -6.36
N ALA A 123 4.80 10.95 -5.41
CA ALA A 123 5.07 12.04 -4.48
C ALA A 123 6.27 11.73 -3.57
N CYS A 124 6.37 10.50 -3.05
CA CYS A 124 7.50 10.06 -2.23
C CYS A 124 8.82 10.05 -3.01
N ALA A 125 8.82 9.96 -4.34
CA ALA A 125 10.04 9.99 -5.14
C ALA A 125 10.80 11.31 -5.00
N ARG A 126 10.09 12.42 -4.80
CA ARG A 126 10.64 13.78 -4.61
C ARG A 126 11.04 14.08 -3.17
N GLN A 127 10.73 13.20 -2.21
CA GLN A 127 10.98 13.42 -0.78
C GLN A 127 11.94 12.35 -0.23
N PRO A 128 13.22 12.69 0.03
CA PRO A 128 14.23 11.71 0.46
C PRO A 128 13.79 10.86 1.66
N ASN A 129 13.17 11.50 2.67
CA ASN A 129 12.75 10.84 3.91
C ASN A 129 11.63 9.82 3.71
N LEU A 130 10.76 10.01 2.71
CA LEU A 130 9.65 9.09 2.42
C LEU A 130 10.05 7.99 1.44
N ARG A 131 11.14 8.18 0.68
CA ARG A 131 11.60 7.21 -0.31
C ARG A 131 11.90 5.86 0.31
N ASP A 132 12.55 5.84 1.48
CA ASP A 132 12.88 4.61 2.19
C ASP A 132 11.63 3.87 2.65
N ILE A 133 10.62 4.60 3.15
CA ILE A 133 9.33 4.05 3.56
C ILE A 133 8.64 3.43 2.34
N GLN A 134 8.57 4.16 1.23
CA GLN A 134 7.95 3.69 0.00
C GLN A 134 8.65 2.44 -0.57
N ARG A 135 10.00 2.38 -0.53
CA ARG A 135 10.74 1.19 -0.97
C ARG A 135 10.39 -0.06 -0.13
N ARG A 136 10.21 0.09 1.19
CA ARG A 136 9.79 -1.04 2.05
C ARG A 136 8.40 -1.54 1.68
N ILE A 137 7.46 -0.62 1.42
CA ILE A 137 6.09 -0.96 1.01
C ILE A 137 6.08 -1.73 -0.31
N LEU A 138 6.83 -1.26 -1.31
CA LEU A 138 6.97 -1.97 -2.59
C LEU A 138 7.56 -3.37 -2.41
N LYS A 139 8.57 -3.51 -1.54
CA LYS A 139 9.17 -4.80 -1.23
C LYS A 139 8.13 -5.78 -0.63
N HIS A 140 7.33 -5.35 0.35
CA HIS A 140 6.28 -6.21 0.92
C HIS A 140 5.26 -6.67 -0.13
N ARG A 141 4.95 -5.80 -1.11
CA ARG A 141 4.08 -6.14 -2.24
C ARG A 141 4.68 -7.26 -3.10
N THR A 142 5.96 -7.17 -3.44
CA THR A 142 6.68 -8.22 -4.18
C THR A 142 6.81 -9.52 -3.36
N ASP A 143 7.10 -9.42 -2.06
CA ASP A 143 7.19 -10.58 -1.17
C ASP A 143 5.85 -11.33 -1.09
N ALA A 144 4.72 -10.61 -1.07
CA ALA A 144 3.39 -11.22 -1.10
C ALA A 144 3.10 -11.94 -2.43
N VAL A 145 3.50 -11.37 -3.56
CA VAL A 145 3.40 -12.03 -4.88
C VAL A 145 4.22 -13.30 -4.93
N ILE A 146 5.47 -13.27 -4.42
CA ILE A 146 6.31 -14.46 -4.29
C ILE A 146 5.58 -15.56 -3.50
N ALA A 147 5.01 -15.21 -2.36
CA ALA A 147 4.29 -16.17 -1.51
C ALA A 147 3.04 -16.74 -2.20
N VAL A 148 2.29 -15.93 -2.95
CA VAL A 148 1.15 -16.41 -3.76
C VAL A 148 1.62 -17.39 -4.84
N VAL A 149 2.65 -17.03 -5.62
CA VAL A 149 3.19 -17.87 -6.69
C VAL A 149 3.65 -19.22 -6.16
N GLU A 150 4.38 -19.22 -5.03
CA GLU A 150 4.81 -20.45 -4.36
C GLU A 150 3.62 -21.30 -3.91
N ARG A 151 2.59 -20.70 -3.28
CA ARG A 151 1.37 -21.40 -2.85
C ARG A 151 0.53 -21.93 -4.02
N CYS A 152 0.69 -21.37 -5.22
CA CYS A 152 0.11 -21.84 -6.47
C CYS A 152 0.87 -23.01 -7.11
N GLY A 153 1.98 -23.45 -6.52
CA GLY A 153 2.80 -24.55 -7.05
C GLY A 153 3.56 -24.18 -8.32
N ARG A 154 4.05 -22.94 -8.38
CA ARG A 154 4.82 -22.37 -9.50
C ARG A 154 6.22 -21.99 -9.03
N SER A 155 7.16 -22.00 -9.98
CA SER A 155 8.55 -21.61 -9.78
C SER A 155 8.65 -20.12 -9.46
N VAL A 156 9.51 -19.80 -8.48
CA VAL A 156 9.74 -18.44 -8.00
C VAL A 156 11.08 -17.94 -8.52
N HIS A 157 11.04 -16.88 -9.33
CA HIS A 157 12.21 -16.09 -9.71
C HIS A 157 11.98 -14.64 -9.24
N PRO A 158 12.59 -14.20 -8.12
CA PRO A 158 12.26 -12.92 -7.49
C PRO A 158 12.35 -11.70 -8.43
N GLU A 159 13.34 -11.70 -9.32
CA GLU A 159 13.52 -10.62 -10.31
C GLU A 159 12.39 -10.57 -11.34
N LEU A 160 11.92 -11.73 -11.83
CA LEU A 160 10.80 -11.83 -12.76
C LEU A 160 9.47 -11.46 -12.10
N LEU A 161 9.29 -11.81 -10.82
CA LEU A 161 8.09 -11.46 -10.06
C LEU A 161 8.07 -9.96 -9.71
N SER A 162 9.23 -9.35 -9.49
CA SER A 162 9.34 -7.89 -9.40
C SER A 162 8.92 -7.23 -10.73
N ALA A 163 9.39 -7.75 -11.87
CA ALA A 163 8.98 -7.25 -13.19
C ALA A 163 7.47 -7.44 -13.46
N LEU A 164 6.89 -8.56 -13.02
CA LEU A 164 5.44 -8.81 -13.08
C LEU A 164 4.66 -7.75 -12.31
N VAL A 165 5.07 -7.42 -11.08
CA VAL A 165 4.43 -6.35 -10.28
C VAL A 165 4.52 -5.01 -11.01
N CYS A 166 5.68 -4.66 -11.56
CA CYS A 166 5.86 -3.44 -12.34
C CYS A 166 4.97 -3.39 -13.60
N ALA A 167 4.81 -4.52 -14.31
CA ALA A 167 3.96 -4.62 -15.48
C ALA A 167 2.48 -4.40 -15.11
N VAL A 168 2.02 -5.03 -14.02
CA VAL A 168 0.67 -4.81 -13.48
C VAL A 168 0.48 -3.35 -13.07
N ASP A 169 1.43 -2.75 -12.34
CA ASP A 169 1.33 -1.35 -11.93
C ASP A 169 1.25 -0.41 -13.13
N GLY A 170 2.06 -0.63 -14.18
CA GLY A 170 1.99 0.14 -15.41
C GLY A 170 0.65 0.00 -16.14
N ALA A 171 0.12 -1.23 -16.22
CA ALA A 171 -1.17 -1.51 -16.83
C ALA A 171 -2.32 -0.84 -16.07
N VAL A 172 -2.32 -0.93 -14.74
CA VAL A 172 -3.32 -0.33 -13.86
C VAL A 172 -3.29 1.20 -13.97
N VAL A 173 -2.10 1.81 -13.93
CA VAL A 173 -1.96 3.27 -14.08
C VAL A 173 -2.48 3.75 -15.44
N ALA A 174 -2.16 3.05 -16.52
CA ALA A 174 -2.67 3.40 -17.85
C ALA A 174 -4.20 3.29 -17.93
N ALA A 175 -4.78 2.28 -17.26
CA ALA A 175 -6.22 2.04 -17.27
C ALA A 175 -7.03 3.01 -16.38
N LEU A 176 -6.40 3.79 -15.48
CA LEU A 176 -7.10 4.79 -14.67
C LEU A 176 -7.68 5.95 -15.50
N VAL A 177 -7.14 6.20 -16.69
CA VAL A 177 -7.57 7.29 -17.59
C VAL A 177 -8.09 6.80 -18.93
N GLY A 178 -8.07 5.49 -19.17
CA GLY A 178 -8.50 4.88 -20.43
C GLY A 178 -9.98 4.52 -20.42
N ASP A 179 -10.60 4.49 -21.61
CA ASP A 179 -12.01 4.12 -21.81
C ASP A 179 -12.26 2.59 -21.80
N GLY A 180 -11.29 1.80 -21.34
CA GLY A 180 -11.36 0.33 -21.35
C GLY A 180 -12.17 -0.24 -20.16
N ASP A 181 -12.09 -1.56 -19.98
CA ASP A 181 -12.80 -2.31 -18.92
C ASP A 181 -12.31 -2.01 -17.48
N GLY A 182 -11.49 -0.99 -17.31
CA GLY A 182 -10.96 -0.51 -16.05
C GLY A 182 -9.74 -1.28 -15.52
N PRO A 183 -9.14 -0.81 -14.42
CA PRO A 183 -7.81 -1.24 -13.99
C PRO A 183 -7.71 -2.73 -13.65
N ARG A 184 -8.78 -3.30 -13.09
CA ARG A 184 -8.82 -4.72 -12.71
C ARG A 184 -8.81 -5.64 -13.93
N ALA A 185 -9.59 -5.33 -14.96
CA ALA A 185 -9.63 -6.10 -16.19
C ALA A 185 -8.28 -6.03 -16.94
N THR A 186 -7.69 -4.83 -17.01
CA THR A 186 -6.38 -4.62 -17.65
C THR A 186 -5.26 -5.35 -16.91
N ALA A 187 -5.27 -5.33 -15.57
CA ALA A 187 -4.33 -6.11 -14.76
C ALA A 187 -4.48 -7.62 -15.01
N ARG A 188 -5.72 -8.12 -15.05
CA ARG A 188 -6.01 -9.53 -15.32
C ARG A 188 -5.49 -9.97 -16.68
N ALA A 189 -5.80 -9.21 -17.73
CA ALA A 189 -5.33 -9.50 -19.08
C ALA A 189 -3.79 -9.57 -19.14
N THR A 190 -3.12 -8.58 -18.53
CA THR A 190 -1.67 -8.53 -18.44
C THR A 190 -1.11 -9.77 -17.73
N LEU A 191 -1.72 -10.18 -16.62
CA LEU A 191 -1.26 -11.34 -15.84
C LEU A 191 -1.45 -12.66 -16.57
N VAL A 192 -2.59 -12.87 -17.24
CA VAL A 192 -2.86 -14.10 -18.00
C VAL A 192 -1.77 -14.32 -19.06
N ASP A 193 -1.33 -13.25 -19.73
CA ASP A 193 -0.33 -13.33 -20.79
C ASP A 193 1.10 -13.64 -20.30
N VAL A 194 1.43 -13.24 -19.06
CA VAL A 194 2.82 -13.30 -18.56
C VAL A 194 3.07 -14.34 -17.47
N VAL A 195 2.03 -14.85 -16.80
CA VAL A 195 2.17 -15.74 -15.62
C VAL A 195 2.94 -17.02 -15.96
N ASP A 196 2.70 -17.65 -17.11
CA ASP A 196 3.43 -18.87 -17.49
C ASP A 196 4.89 -18.61 -17.88
N VAL A 197 5.22 -17.39 -18.32
CA VAL A 197 6.59 -16.98 -18.66
C VAL A 197 7.38 -16.60 -17.40
N LEU A 198 6.77 -15.80 -16.52
CA LEU A 198 7.44 -15.22 -15.35
C LEU A 198 7.38 -16.12 -14.11
N ALA A 199 6.42 -17.05 -14.06
CA ALA A 199 6.21 -18.01 -12.98
C ALA A 199 5.83 -19.40 -13.54
N PRO A 200 6.73 -20.06 -14.30
CA PRO A 200 6.44 -21.37 -14.89
C PRO A 200 6.18 -22.42 -13.82
N TYR A 201 5.65 -23.58 -14.18
CA TYR A 201 5.58 -24.71 -13.24
C TYR A 201 6.99 -25.17 -12.83
N THR A 202 7.11 -25.62 -11.58
CA THR A 202 8.25 -26.42 -11.11
C THR A 202 8.25 -27.80 -11.74
#